data_AF-A0A7T1DWR3-F1
#
_entry.id   AF-A0A7T1DWR3-F1
#
_cell.length_a   1.000
_cell.length_b   1.000
_cell.length_c   1.000
_cell.angle_alpha   90.00
_cell.angle_beta   90.00
_cell.angle_gamma   90.00
#
_symmetry.space_group_name_H-M   'P 1'
#
loop_
_entity.id
_entity.type
_entity.pdbx_description
1 polymer ?
#
loop_
_entity_poly.entity_id
_entity_poly.type
_entity_poly.pdbx_seq_one_letter_code
_entity_poly.pdbx_strand_id
1 'polypeptide(L)'
;MMQISYLDPNFNISRKRYIGTIIGTYLIALIFIGFIYFLIQLYPEYLTPFKLAPIFALIATTIYIQIIAAISRTRDIGISPFWNILFLLPIVNFLYATFLIFKKGVTGHAKLDEKKAYALISDEIDSDTRNKGLWLKAYQLSKGDDTKTKIKYIQLRMEELKEIENQKADEKNKSESAKKITANLITALIVIALISTAFIATLTQSIAQNDAHSADINPLPFSFKSSYAKMECTGTAFPKEVTLEDITNRIKENNNINDHAQLVEYYLYSDKKDFKKAHEIMNDRIEKKAKWHSFDLNQMGKLYECGYSVEKDINKAISYYEQAKSYIKISEIYSSGKDIPANDEKSFEYLKKHSELINDESILAGHYYYGLGVEKNLRKSFELVKRKIDATEEKSSTALIDDYFNIGLMYYYGFGTFKNDAKAAKYFKKASQTVSSADYSDYIKTSSQEFLRKLGKFNE
;
A
#
# COMPACT_ATOMS: atom_id res chain seq x y z
N MET A 1 -14.11 12.20 -18.54
CA MET A 1 -13.28 11.75 -17.41
C MET A 1 -12.02 12.61 -17.22
N MET A 2 -11.13 12.75 -18.21
CA MET A 2 -9.97 13.69 -18.10
C MET A 2 -10.39 15.15 -17.83
N GLN A 3 -11.50 15.62 -18.43
CA GLN A 3 -12.05 16.94 -18.10
C GLN A 3 -12.61 17.04 -16.67
N ILE A 4 -13.09 15.93 -16.08
CA ILE A 4 -13.59 15.91 -14.69
C ILE A 4 -12.41 15.98 -13.70
N SER A 5 -11.27 15.34 -14.01
CA SER A 5 -10.04 15.45 -13.21
C SER A 5 -9.32 16.80 -13.30
N TYR A 6 -9.65 17.61 -14.31
CA TYR A 6 -9.06 18.93 -14.54
C TYR A 6 -9.89 20.08 -13.97
N LEU A 7 -11.19 19.86 -13.69
CA LEU A 7 -12.13 20.89 -13.26
C LEU A 7 -12.50 20.85 -11.77
N ASP A 8 -12.10 19.82 -11.01
CA ASP A 8 -12.36 19.73 -9.56
C ASP A 8 -11.07 19.91 -8.73
N PRO A 9 -10.91 21.02 -7.97
CA PRO A 9 -9.73 21.29 -7.14
C PRO A 9 -9.57 20.35 -5.94
N ASN A 10 -10.59 19.59 -5.56
CA ASN A 10 -10.59 18.68 -4.41
C ASN A 10 -10.23 17.21 -4.77
N PHE A 11 -9.78 16.96 -6.00
CA PHE A 11 -9.52 15.61 -6.49
C PHE A 11 -8.15 15.07 -5.98
N ASN A 12 -8.20 14.32 -4.87
CA ASN A 12 -7.07 13.70 -4.15
C ASN A 12 -6.11 12.90 -5.07
N ILE A 13 -4.79 13.00 -4.85
CA ILE A 13 -3.72 12.37 -5.65
C ILE A 13 -3.86 10.83 -5.67
N SER A 14 -4.29 10.21 -4.58
CA SER A 14 -4.53 8.76 -4.51
C SER A 14 -5.71 8.35 -5.41
N ARG A 15 -6.75 9.18 -5.53
CA ARG A 15 -7.87 8.97 -6.46
C ARG A 15 -7.48 9.29 -7.90
N LYS A 16 -6.59 10.27 -8.14
CA LYS A 16 -6.02 10.52 -9.48
C LYS A 16 -5.19 9.34 -9.98
N ARG A 17 -4.39 8.70 -9.11
CA ARG A 17 -3.65 7.47 -9.42
C ARG A 17 -4.59 6.27 -9.66
N TYR A 18 -5.65 6.15 -8.86
CA TYR A 18 -6.68 5.13 -9.05
C TYR A 18 -7.42 5.27 -10.40
N ILE A 19 -7.88 6.49 -10.73
CA ILE A 19 -8.51 6.77 -12.02
C ILE A 19 -7.53 6.59 -13.18
N GLY A 20 -6.27 7.00 -13.03
CA GLY A 20 -5.22 6.74 -14.04
C GLY A 20 -5.00 5.25 -14.30
N THR A 21 -5.04 4.43 -13.24
CA THR A 21 -4.91 2.97 -13.35
C THR A 21 -6.12 2.36 -14.05
N ILE A 22 -7.34 2.80 -13.71
CA ILE A 22 -8.59 2.37 -14.38
C ILE A 22 -8.60 2.79 -15.85
N ILE A 23 -8.22 4.03 -16.15
CA ILE A 23 -8.16 4.51 -17.54
C ILE A 23 -7.12 3.71 -18.32
N GLY A 24 -5.96 3.44 -17.72
CA GLY A 24 -4.91 2.61 -18.33
C GLY A 24 -5.39 1.19 -18.65
N THR A 25 -6.10 0.53 -17.71
CA THR A 25 -6.64 -0.81 -17.95
C THR A 25 -7.73 -0.82 -19.02
N TYR A 26 -8.62 0.19 -19.04
CA TYR A 26 -9.62 0.32 -20.11
C TYR A 26 -8.99 0.58 -21.49
N LEU A 27 -7.93 1.39 -21.56
CA LEU A 27 -7.21 1.64 -22.81
C LEU A 27 -6.52 0.39 -23.35
N ILE A 28 -5.88 -0.39 -22.47
CA ILE A 28 -5.26 -1.66 -22.83
C ILE A 28 -6.34 -2.65 -23.32
N ALA A 29 -7.49 -2.72 -22.64
CA ALA A 29 -8.60 -3.56 -23.05
C ALA A 29 -9.14 -3.16 -24.44
N LEU A 30 -9.27 -1.86 -24.72
CA LEU A 30 -9.72 -1.36 -26.03
C LEU A 30 -8.72 -1.65 -27.15
N ILE A 31 -7.41 -1.52 -26.89
CA ILE A 31 -6.37 -1.90 -27.85
C ILE A 31 -6.44 -3.40 -28.15
N PHE A 32 -6.66 -4.23 -27.13
CA PHE A 32 -6.83 -5.67 -27.30
C PHE A 32 -8.09 -6.05 -28.09
N ILE A 33 -9.22 -5.38 -27.82
CA ILE A 33 -10.46 -5.56 -28.59
C ILE A 33 -10.23 -5.17 -30.06
N GLY A 34 -9.55 -4.05 -30.32
CA GLY A 34 -9.18 -3.63 -31.67
C GLY A 34 -8.26 -4.63 -32.38
N PHE A 35 -7.31 -5.23 -31.65
CA PHE A 35 -6.43 -6.26 -32.17
C PHE A 35 -7.17 -7.57 -32.49
N ILE A 36 -8.11 -7.98 -31.64
CA ILE A 36 -8.98 -9.15 -31.91
C ILE A 36 -9.85 -8.89 -33.15
N TYR A 37 -10.43 -7.69 -33.27
CA TYR A 37 -11.20 -7.30 -34.44
C TYR A 37 -10.35 -7.31 -35.73
N PHE A 38 -9.11 -6.85 -35.65
CA PHE A 38 -8.16 -6.90 -36.77
C PHE A 38 -7.80 -8.35 -37.18
N LEU A 39 -7.63 -9.26 -36.20
CA LEU A 39 -7.40 -10.67 -36.48
C LEU A 39 -8.62 -11.37 -37.10
N ILE A 40 -9.83 -10.98 -36.71
CA ILE A 40 -11.08 -11.46 -37.33
C ILE A 40 -11.13 -11.10 -38.81
N GLN A 41 -10.72 -9.87 -39.16
CA GLN A 41 -10.69 -9.39 -40.54
C GLN A 41 -9.63 -10.13 -41.38
N LEU A 42 -8.48 -10.45 -40.80
CA LEU A 42 -7.38 -11.13 -41.51
C LEU A 42 -7.60 -12.64 -41.69
N TYR A 43 -8.27 -13.31 -40.76
CA TYR A 43 -8.35 -14.79 -40.74
C TYR A 43 -9.75 -15.32 -40.34
N PRO A 44 -10.82 -15.01 -41.09
CA PRO A 44 -12.19 -15.34 -40.71
C PRO A 44 -12.46 -16.85 -40.57
N GLU A 45 -11.74 -17.70 -41.29
CA GLU A 45 -11.96 -19.16 -41.31
C GLU A 45 -11.50 -19.89 -40.04
N TYR A 46 -10.69 -19.25 -39.19
CA TYR A 46 -10.07 -19.87 -38.02
C TYR A 46 -10.75 -19.54 -36.69
N LEU A 47 -11.67 -18.57 -36.67
CA LEU A 47 -12.38 -18.10 -35.49
C LEU A 47 -13.76 -18.77 -35.32
N THR A 48 -13.78 -20.08 -35.06
CA THR A 48 -14.99 -20.72 -34.52
C THR A 48 -15.05 -20.52 -33.00
N PRO A 49 -16.25 -20.32 -32.41
CA PRO A 49 -16.40 -20.00 -30.98
C PRO A 49 -15.70 -20.99 -30.03
N PHE A 50 -15.60 -22.27 -30.43
CA PHE A 50 -14.89 -23.31 -29.68
C PHE A 50 -13.38 -23.11 -29.60
N LYS A 51 -12.74 -22.45 -30.57
CA LYS A 51 -11.28 -22.21 -30.59
C LYS A 51 -10.86 -20.95 -29.84
N LEU A 52 -11.79 -20.03 -29.58
CA LEU A 52 -11.54 -18.76 -28.89
C LEU A 52 -11.81 -18.80 -27.38
N ALA A 53 -12.57 -19.80 -26.92
CA ALA A 53 -12.87 -20.00 -25.50
C ALA A 53 -11.62 -19.97 -24.57
N PRO A 54 -10.46 -20.54 -24.93
CA PRO A 54 -9.26 -20.44 -24.10
C PRO A 54 -8.71 -19.01 -23.98
N ILE A 55 -8.83 -18.22 -25.05
CA ILE A 55 -8.37 -16.83 -25.09
C ILE A 55 -9.28 -15.95 -24.23
N PHE A 56 -10.60 -16.14 -24.34
CA PHE A 56 -11.56 -15.44 -23.48
C PHE A 56 -11.40 -15.83 -21.99
N ALA A 57 -11.12 -17.10 -21.70
CA ALA A 57 -10.83 -17.54 -20.33
C ALA A 57 -9.54 -16.91 -19.76
N LEU A 58 -8.50 -16.74 -20.59
CA LEU A 58 -7.25 -16.06 -20.20
C LEU A 58 -7.48 -14.56 -19.93
N ILE A 59 -8.30 -13.91 -20.76
CA ILE A 59 -8.65 -12.49 -20.56
C ILE A 59 -9.49 -12.32 -19.29
N ALA A 60 -10.49 -13.18 -19.07
CA ALA A 60 -11.34 -13.14 -17.89
C ALA A 60 -10.54 -13.37 -16.60
N THR A 61 -9.59 -14.31 -16.61
CA THR A 61 -8.71 -14.58 -15.47
C THR A 61 -7.73 -13.43 -15.21
N THR A 62 -7.19 -12.79 -16.25
CA THR A 62 -6.31 -11.63 -16.10
C THR A 62 -7.04 -10.42 -15.53
N ILE A 63 -8.27 -10.14 -16.01
CA ILE A 63 -9.14 -9.08 -15.46
C ILE A 63 -9.50 -9.39 -14.00
N TYR A 64 -9.82 -10.65 -13.69
CA TYR A 64 -10.13 -11.08 -12.33
C TYR A 64 -8.94 -10.90 -11.37
N ILE A 65 -7.72 -11.26 -11.79
CA ILE A 65 -6.49 -11.05 -11.02
C ILE A 65 -6.24 -9.56 -10.77
N GLN A 66 -6.47 -8.70 -11.76
CA GLN A 66 -6.30 -7.25 -11.60
C GLN A 66 -7.33 -6.63 -10.65
N ILE A 67 -8.58 -7.10 -10.68
CA ILE A 67 -9.64 -6.67 -9.76
C ILE A 67 -9.31 -7.11 -8.33
N ILE A 68 -8.89 -8.37 -8.12
CA ILE A 68 -8.49 -8.87 -6.80
C ILE A 68 -7.25 -8.13 -6.28
N ALA A 69 -6.25 -7.86 -7.13
CA ALA A 69 -5.07 -7.07 -6.76
C ALA A 69 -5.44 -5.63 -6.37
N ALA A 70 -6.38 -5.00 -7.10
CA ALA A 70 -6.90 -3.68 -6.74
C ALA A 70 -7.66 -3.71 -5.41
N ILE A 71 -8.46 -4.75 -5.14
CA ILE A 71 -9.17 -4.92 -3.86
C ILE A 71 -8.19 -5.18 -2.71
N SER A 72 -7.17 -6.02 -2.90
CA SER A 72 -6.15 -6.31 -1.88
C SER A 72 -5.30 -5.09 -1.50
N ARG A 73 -5.14 -4.10 -2.39
CA ARG A 73 -4.47 -2.82 -2.05
C ARG A 73 -5.36 -1.86 -1.25
N THR A 74 -6.65 -2.15 -1.11
CA THR A 74 -7.59 -1.30 -0.34
C THR A 74 -7.88 -1.81 1.07
N ARG A 75 -7.39 -3.01 1.42
CA ARG A 75 -7.51 -3.61 2.76
C ARG A 75 -6.22 -4.36 3.05
N ASP A 76 -5.48 -3.96 4.08
CA ASP A 76 -4.32 -4.69 4.62
C ASP A 76 -4.75 -6.05 5.20
N ILE A 77 -5.16 -6.97 4.33
CA ILE A 77 -5.44 -8.37 4.69
C ILE A 77 -4.21 -9.16 4.27
N GLY A 78 -3.47 -9.67 5.26
CA GLY A 78 -2.34 -10.57 5.03
C GLY A 78 -2.80 -11.87 4.38
N ILE A 79 -2.65 -11.98 3.06
CA ILE A 79 -2.94 -13.21 2.32
C ILE A 79 -1.69 -14.10 2.32
N SER A 80 -1.81 -15.28 2.93
CA SER A 80 -0.77 -16.30 3.04
C SER A 80 -0.23 -16.77 1.66
N PRO A 81 1.07 -17.10 1.54
CA PRO A 81 1.69 -17.61 0.32
C PRO A 81 1.08 -18.90 -0.24
N PHE A 82 0.19 -19.58 0.51
CA PHE A 82 -0.58 -20.73 0.05
C PHE A 82 -1.40 -20.45 -1.21
N TRP A 83 -1.89 -19.22 -1.38
CA TRP A 83 -2.67 -18.83 -2.57
C TRP A 83 -1.80 -18.74 -3.84
N ASN A 84 -0.50 -18.47 -3.72
CA ASN A 84 0.42 -18.43 -4.87
C ASN A 84 0.60 -19.78 -5.57
N ILE A 85 0.43 -20.89 -4.85
CA ILE A 85 0.50 -22.24 -5.42
C ILE A 85 -0.79 -22.59 -6.18
N LEU A 86 -1.94 -22.11 -5.73
CA LEU A 86 -3.22 -22.29 -6.43
C LEU A 86 -3.26 -21.51 -7.77
N PHE A 87 -2.50 -20.41 -7.88
CA PHE A 87 -2.42 -19.58 -9.09
C PHE A 87 -1.59 -20.20 -10.23
N LEU A 88 -0.81 -21.25 -9.98
CA LEU A 88 0.01 -21.93 -11.02
C LEU A 88 -0.71 -23.10 -11.71
N LEU A 89 -1.75 -23.66 -11.10
CA LEU A 89 -2.52 -24.79 -11.63
C LEU A 89 -3.12 -24.55 -13.04
N PRO A 90 -3.66 -23.35 -13.37
CA PRO A 90 -4.17 -23.08 -14.71
C PRO A 90 -3.08 -23.06 -15.78
N ILE A 91 -1.88 -22.58 -15.43
CA ILE A 91 -0.72 -22.48 -16.34
C ILE A 91 -0.19 -23.88 -16.65
N VAL A 92 -0.09 -24.75 -15.65
CA VAL A 92 0.35 -26.15 -15.82
C VAL A 92 -0.64 -26.94 -16.67
N ASN A 93 -1.95 -26.75 -16.46
CA ASN A 93 -2.99 -27.39 -17.29
C ASN A 93 -2.98 -26.89 -18.74
N PHE A 94 -2.66 -25.61 -18.98
CA PHE A 94 -2.52 -25.05 -20.33
C PHE A 94 -1.30 -25.62 -21.07
N LEU A 95 -0.15 -25.75 -20.40
CA LEU A 95 1.06 -26.36 -20.96
C LEU A 95 0.88 -27.85 -21.26
N TYR A 96 0.17 -28.58 -20.39
CA TYR A 96 -0.14 -29.99 -20.60
C TYR A 96 -1.12 -30.22 -21.78
N ALA A 97 -2.13 -29.37 -21.93
CA ALA A 97 -3.07 -29.43 -23.05
C ALA A 97 -2.40 -29.13 -24.40
N THR A 98 -1.49 -28.15 -24.44
CA THR A 98 -0.71 -27.84 -25.65
C THR A 98 0.27 -28.96 -26.03
N PHE A 99 0.88 -29.63 -25.05
CA PHE A 99 1.73 -30.82 -25.28
C PHE A 99 0.95 -32.00 -25.89
N LEU A 100 -0.27 -32.27 -25.40
CA LEU A 100 -1.13 -33.34 -25.93
C LEU A 100 -1.61 -33.08 -27.38
N ILE A 101 -1.85 -31.81 -27.73
CA ILE A 101 -2.20 -31.41 -29.10
C ILE A 101 -1.02 -31.63 -30.06
N PHE A 102 0.22 -31.40 -29.60
CA PHE A 102 1.43 -31.65 -30.40
C PHE A 102 1.70 -33.14 -30.63
N LYS A 103 1.47 -34.01 -29.63
CA LYS A 103 1.72 -35.46 -29.74
C LYS A 103 0.79 -36.15 -30.75
N LYS A 104 -0.41 -35.61 -30.99
CA LYS A 104 -1.39 -36.14 -31.95
C LYS A 104 -1.09 -35.79 -33.43
N GLY A 105 -0.11 -34.92 -33.69
CA GLY A 105 0.11 -34.32 -35.02
C GLY A 105 1.26 -34.88 -35.86
N VAL A 106 1.92 -35.96 -35.45
CA VAL A 106 3.09 -36.51 -36.15
C VAL A 106 2.84 -37.94 -36.62
N THR A 107 2.34 -38.09 -37.84
CA THR A 107 2.46 -39.33 -38.61
C THR A 107 2.76 -39.05 -40.09
N GLY A 108 3.92 -39.58 -40.52
CA GLY A 108 4.21 -40.16 -41.83
C GLY A 108 4.12 -39.30 -43.09
N HIS A 109 5.25 -39.14 -43.79
CA HIS A 109 5.27 -38.83 -45.22
C HIS A 109 4.70 -40.02 -46.00
N ALA A 110 3.58 -39.83 -46.69
CA ALA A 110 3.14 -40.76 -47.73
C ALA A 110 3.63 -40.20 -49.07
N LYS A 111 4.46 -40.97 -49.74
CA LYS A 111 4.80 -40.85 -51.15
C LYS A 111 3.98 -41.93 -51.85
N LEU A 112 3.29 -41.61 -52.95
CA LEU A 112 2.44 -42.55 -53.68
C LEU A 112 3.21 -43.84 -53.91
N ASP A 113 2.78 -44.92 -53.26
CA ASP A 113 3.35 -46.24 -53.47
C ASP A 113 2.82 -46.73 -54.80
N GLU A 114 3.60 -46.51 -55.87
CA GLU A 114 3.20 -46.85 -57.23
C GLU A 114 2.76 -48.32 -57.34
N LYS A 115 3.35 -49.23 -56.56
CA LYS A 115 2.98 -50.65 -56.54
C LYS A 115 1.56 -50.86 -56.00
N LYS A 116 1.17 -50.14 -54.95
CA LYS A 116 -0.21 -50.16 -54.42
C LYS A 116 -1.19 -49.48 -55.36
N ALA A 117 -0.78 -48.38 -56.00
CA ALA A 117 -1.60 -47.69 -56.98
C ALA A 117 -1.89 -48.58 -58.20
N TYR A 118 -0.89 -49.29 -58.74
CA TYR A 118 -1.10 -50.25 -59.82
C TYR A 118 -1.99 -51.42 -59.41
N ALA A 119 -1.81 -51.96 -58.19
CA ALA A 119 -2.66 -53.03 -57.69
C ALA A 119 -4.13 -52.60 -57.58
N LEU A 120 -4.39 -51.39 -57.08
CA LEU A 120 -5.73 -50.82 -56.99
C LEU A 120 -6.36 -50.60 -58.36
N ILE A 121 -5.59 -50.05 -59.32
CA ILE A 121 -6.10 -49.84 -60.69
C ILE A 121 -6.38 -51.18 -61.37
N SER A 122 -5.55 -52.21 -61.16
CA SER A 122 -5.81 -53.54 -61.69
C SER A 122 -7.11 -54.12 -61.14
N ASP A 123 -7.32 -54.03 -59.82
CA ASP A 123 -8.54 -54.49 -59.16
C ASP A 123 -9.77 -53.72 -59.66
N GLU A 124 -9.67 -52.41 -59.90
CA GLU A 124 -10.75 -51.59 -60.50
C GLU A 124 -11.14 -52.06 -61.91
N ILE A 125 -10.17 -52.53 -62.70
CA ILE A 125 -10.40 -53.05 -64.06
C ILE A 125 -11.07 -54.42 -64.01
N ASP A 126 -10.64 -55.28 -63.08
CA ASP A 126 -11.10 -56.66 -62.97
C ASP A 126 -12.47 -56.78 -62.25
N SER A 127 -12.78 -55.86 -61.33
CA SER A 127 -14.02 -55.85 -60.53
C SER A 127 -15.18 -55.01 -61.11
N ASP A 128 -15.02 -54.44 -62.31
CA ASP A 128 -15.95 -53.48 -62.95
C ASP A 128 -16.27 -52.22 -62.11
N THR A 129 -15.44 -51.91 -61.12
CA THR A 129 -15.55 -50.70 -60.27
C THR A 129 -14.82 -49.48 -60.85
N ARG A 130 -14.23 -49.64 -62.04
CA ARG A 130 -13.52 -48.59 -62.79
C ARG A 130 -14.30 -47.27 -62.91
N ASN A 131 -13.55 -46.17 -62.86
CA ASN A 131 -14.04 -44.83 -63.20
C ASN A 131 -14.52 -44.78 -64.66
N LYS A 132 -15.85 -44.83 -64.85
CA LYS A 132 -16.50 -44.90 -66.17
C LYS A 132 -16.14 -43.71 -67.08
N GLY A 133 -15.98 -42.52 -66.52
CA GLY A 133 -15.61 -41.31 -67.27
C GLY A 133 -14.20 -41.39 -67.85
N LEU A 134 -13.24 -41.82 -67.03
CA LEU A 134 -11.86 -42.05 -67.48
C LEU A 134 -11.75 -43.21 -68.45
N TRP A 135 -12.55 -44.26 -68.26
CA TRP A 135 -12.60 -45.40 -69.18
C TRP A 135 -13.11 -45.00 -70.57
N LEU A 136 -14.20 -44.22 -70.64
CA LEU A 136 -14.72 -43.66 -71.89
C LEU A 136 -13.67 -42.81 -72.62
N LYS A 137 -12.94 -41.95 -71.87
CA LYS A 137 -11.84 -41.16 -72.43
C LYS A 137 -10.71 -42.04 -72.96
N ALA A 138 -10.32 -43.08 -72.23
CA ALA A 138 -9.33 -44.05 -72.67
C ALA A 138 -9.75 -44.82 -73.93
N TYR A 139 -11.03 -45.21 -74.00
CA TYR A 139 -11.61 -45.94 -75.13
C TYR A 139 -11.63 -45.10 -76.41
N GLN A 140 -12.02 -43.82 -76.30
CA GLN A 140 -11.97 -42.86 -77.41
C GLN A 140 -10.53 -42.64 -77.90
N LEU A 141 -9.57 -42.44 -77.00
CA LEU A 141 -8.16 -42.27 -77.33
C LEU A 141 -7.55 -43.51 -77.99
N SER A 142 -8.07 -44.68 -77.66
CA SER A 142 -7.60 -45.97 -78.17
C SER A 142 -8.31 -46.43 -79.45
N LYS A 143 -9.27 -45.65 -79.96
CA LYS A 143 -10.09 -45.96 -81.15
C LYS A 143 -10.77 -47.33 -81.07
N GLY A 144 -11.22 -47.73 -79.88
CA GLY A 144 -11.96 -48.97 -79.65
C GLY A 144 -11.11 -50.25 -79.49
N ASP A 145 -9.78 -50.15 -79.48
CA ASP A 145 -8.89 -51.29 -79.18
C ASP A 145 -8.86 -51.57 -77.67
N ASP A 146 -9.32 -52.75 -77.25
CA ASP A 146 -9.48 -53.10 -75.82
C ASP A 146 -8.13 -53.12 -75.06
N THR A 147 -7.08 -53.61 -75.69
CA THR A 147 -5.76 -53.71 -75.04
C THR A 147 -5.15 -52.32 -74.85
N LYS A 148 -5.26 -51.47 -75.87
CA LYS A 148 -4.80 -50.07 -75.78
C LYS A 148 -5.66 -49.27 -74.80
N THR A 149 -6.96 -49.56 -74.72
CA THR A 149 -7.88 -48.90 -73.78
C THR A 149 -7.47 -49.17 -72.35
N LYS A 150 -7.16 -50.41 -71.98
CA LYS A 150 -6.67 -50.77 -70.64
C LYS A 150 -5.39 -50.04 -70.29
N ILE A 151 -4.41 -50.01 -71.20
CA ILE A 151 -3.13 -49.30 -70.98
C ILE A 151 -3.37 -47.80 -70.80
N LYS A 152 -4.22 -47.19 -71.64
CA LYS A 152 -4.49 -45.75 -71.56
C LYS A 152 -5.29 -45.39 -70.31
N TYR A 153 -6.18 -46.26 -69.88
CA TYR A 153 -6.91 -46.10 -68.63
C TYR A 153 -5.97 -46.12 -67.42
N ILE A 154 -5.04 -47.07 -67.35
CA ILE A 154 -4.05 -47.14 -66.28
C ILE A 154 -3.22 -45.85 -66.20
N GLN A 155 -2.78 -45.32 -67.35
CA GLN A 155 -2.03 -44.06 -67.40
C GLN A 155 -2.84 -42.88 -66.86
N LEU A 156 -4.06 -42.71 -67.34
CA LEU A 156 -4.93 -41.59 -66.93
C LEU A 156 -5.31 -41.68 -65.45
N ARG A 157 -5.59 -42.89 -64.95
CA ARG A 157 -5.94 -43.12 -63.54
C ARG A 157 -4.71 -42.91 -62.63
N MET A 158 -3.52 -43.26 -63.08
CA MET A 158 -2.28 -43.00 -62.35
C MET A 158 -1.96 -41.50 -62.27
N GLU A 159 -2.19 -40.75 -63.34
CA GLU A 159 -2.07 -39.29 -63.34
C GLU A 159 -3.05 -38.64 -62.36
N GLU A 160 -4.31 -39.07 -62.36
CA GLU A 160 -5.32 -38.56 -61.42
C GLU A 160 -4.96 -38.85 -59.95
N LEU A 161 -4.46 -40.05 -59.65
CA LEU A 161 -4.00 -40.38 -58.29
C LEU A 161 -2.80 -39.54 -57.86
N LYS A 162 -1.88 -39.22 -58.78
CA LYS A 162 -0.74 -38.33 -58.52
C LYS A 162 -1.22 -36.89 -58.26
N GLU A 163 -2.19 -36.39 -59.01
CA GLU A 163 -2.77 -35.05 -58.80
C GLU A 163 -3.49 -34.94 -57.46
N ILE A 164 -4.29 -35.95 -57.09
CA ILE A 164 -4.98 -36.00 -55.79
C ILE A 164 -3.98 -35.99 -54.63
N GLU A 165 -2.86 -36.69 -54.76
CA GLU A 165 -1.84 -36.71 -53.72
C GLU A 165 -1.06 -35.39 -53.63
N ASN A 166 -0.76 -34.76 -54.77
CA ASN A 166 -0.13 -33.44 -54.81
C ASN A 166 -1.03 -32.36 -54.20
N GLN A 167 -2.34 -32.40 -54.46
CA GLN A 167 -3.30 -31.47 -53.83
C GLN A 167 -3.36 -31.65 -52.31
N LYS A 168 -3.32 -32.90 -51.82
CA LYS A 168 -3.23 -33.20 -50.37
C LYS A 168 -1.91 -32.71 -49.76
N ALA A 169 -0.81 -32.77 -50.50
CA ALA A 169 0.47 -32.25 -50.07
C ALA A 169 0.46 -30.71 -49.99
N ASP A 170 -0.16 -30.02 -50.95
CA ASP A 170 -0.27 -28.56 -50.96
C ASP A 170 -1.18 -28.00 -49.85
N GLU A 171 -2.32 -28.65 -49.58
CA GLU A 171 -3.16 -28.30 -48.43
C GLU A 171 -2.44 -28.51 -47.08
N LYS A 172 -1.64 -29.59 -46.97
CA LYS A 172 -0.84 -29.87 -45.77
C LYS A 172 0.33 -28.89 -45.62
N ASN A 173 0.97 -28.46 -46.70
CA ASN A 173 2.02 -27.42 -46.70
C ASN A 173 1.48 -26.04 -46.31
N LYS A 174 0.26 -25.68 -46.77
CA LYS A 174 -0.46 -24.48 -46.29
C LYS A 174 -0.76 -24.57 -44.78
N SER A 175 -1.20 -25.74 -44.30
CA SER A 175 -1.39 -26.01 -42.87
C SER A 175 -0.09 -25.89 -42.06
N GLU A 176 1.03 -26.39 -42.59
CA GLU A 176 2.33 -26.35 -41.92
C GLU A 176 2.94 -24.94 -41.89
N SER A 177 2.76 -24.17 -42.96
CA SER A 177 3.10 -22.74 -42.99
C SER A 177 2.28 -21.94 -41.98
N ALA A 178 0.97 -22.23 -41.88
CA ALA A 178 0.10 -21.63 -40.87
C ALA A 178 0.51 -22.00 -39.43
N LYS A 179 0.95 -23.26 -39.19
CA LYS A 179 1.51 -23.72 -37.91
C LYS A 179 2.80 -22.99 -37.53
N LYS A 180 3.67 -22.73 -38.50
CA LYS A 180 4.94 -22.00 -38.27
C LYS A 180 4.71 -20.53 -37.94
N ILE A 181 3.74 -19.90 -38.61
CA ILE A 181 3.32 -18.52 -38.31
C ILE A 181 2.70 -18.44 -36.91
N THR A 182 1.83 -19.38 -36.54
CA THR A 182 1.25 -19.42 -35.18
C THR A 182 2.30 -19.69 -34.11
N ALA A 183 3.28 -20.56 -34.35
CA ALA A 183 4.40 -20.80 -33.43
C ALA A 183 5.21 -19.51 -33.20
N ASN A 184 5.58 -18.79 -34.26
CA ASN A 184 6.31 -17.52 -34.15
C ASN A 184 5.51 -16.45 -33.42
N LEU A 185 4.19 -16.37 -33.64
CA LEU A 185 3.31 -15.43 -32.94
C LEU A 185 3.24 -15.72 -31.43
N ILE A 186 3.16 -17.01 -31.06
CA ILE A 186 3.16 -17.44 -29.65
C ILE A 186 4.50 -17.11 -29.00
N THR A 187 5.63 -17.37 -29.67
CA THR A 187 6.96 -17.01 -29.16
C THR A 187 7.09 -15.50 -28.95
N ALA A 188 6.61 -14.67 -29.88
CA ALA A 188 6.60 -13.22 -29.74
C ALA A 188 5.75 -12.76 -28.54
N LEU A 189 4.58 -13.36 -28.33
CA LEU A 189 3.71 -13.05 -27.18
C LEU A 189 4.34 -13.44 -25.83
N ILE A 190 5.05 -14.59 -25.77
CA ILE A 190 5.79 -15.00 -24.57
C ILE A 190 6.90 -13.99 -24.27
N VAL A 191 7.64 -13.54 -25.29
CA VAL A 191 8.68 -12.52 -25.12
C VAL A 191 8.10 -11.20 -24.62
N ILE A 192 6.96 -10.74 -25.16
CA ILE A 192 6.26 -9.54 -24.68
C ILE A 192 5.79 -9.72 -23.22
N ALA A 193 5.28 -10.91 -22.86
CA ALA A 193 4.88 -11.22 -21.48
C ALA A 193 6.08 -11.22 -20.51
N LEU A 194 7.23 -11.76 -20.93
CA LEU A 194 8.47 -11.72 -20.15
C LEU A 194 9.02 -10.29 -20.00
N ILE A 195 8.98 -9.48 -21.06
CA ILE A 195 9.40 -8.07 -21.01
C ILE A 195 8.47 -7.26 -20.11
N SER A 196 7.16 -7.47 -20.20
CA SER A 196 6.19 -6.75 -19.35
C SER A 196 6.28 -7.17 -17.88
N THR A 197 6.51 -8.45 -17.58
CA THR A 197 6.75 -8.91 -16.20
C THR A 197 8.08 -8.38 -15.66
N ALA A 198 9.16 -8.37 -16.47
CA ALA A 198 10.42 -7.74 -16.11
C ALA A 198 10.27 -6.22 -15.90
N PHE A 199 9.51 -5.54 -16.76
CA PHE A 199 9.22 -4.11 -16.63
C PHE A 199 8.42 -3.82 -15.36
N ILE A 200 7.39 -4.61 -15.06
CA ILE A 200 6.61 -4.53 -13.82
C ILE A 200 7.51 -4.81 -12.62
N ALA A 201 8.43 -5.78 -12.70
CA ALA A 201 9.40 -6.09 -11.64
C ALA A 201 10.34 -4.90 -11.40
N THR A 202 10.92 -4.28 -12.44
CA THR A 202 11.72 -3.06 -12.31
C THR A 202 10.90 -1.86 -11.82
N LEU A 203 9.63 -1.75 -12.22
CA LEU A 203 8.74 -0.69 -11.73
C LEU A 203 8.38 -0.92 -10.26
N THR A 204 8.12 -2.15 -9.84
CA THR A 204 7.90 -2.49 -8.43
C THR A 204 9.16 -2.37 -7.59
N GLN A 205 10.34 -2.63 -8.16
CA GLN A 205 11.62 -2.41 -7.50
C GLN A 205 11.97 -0.93 -7.41
N SER A 206 11.63 -0.13 -8.43
CA SER A 206 11.74 1.34 -8.41
C SER A 206 10.70 2.00 -7.49
N ILE A 207 9.48 1.45 -7.40
CA ILE A 207 8.46 1.87 -6.43
C ILE A 207 8.87 1.44 -5.03
N ALA A 208 9.41 0.24 -4.83
CA ALA A 208 9.95 -0.21 -3.54
C ALA A 208 11.20 0.58 -3.13
N GLN A 209 12.04 1.02 -4.08
CA GLN A 209 13.15 1.93 -3.82
C GLN A 209 12.69 3.37 -3.57
N ASN A 210 11.60 3.83 -4.18
CA ASN A 210 10.98 5.13 -3.88
C ASN A 210 10.20 5.11 -2.55
N ASP A 211 9.59 3.98 -2.20
CA ASP A 211 8.93 3.75 -0.91
C ASP A 211 10.00 3.54 0.18
N ALA A 212 11.12 2.87 -0.11
CA ALA A 212 12.28 2.79 0.77
C ALA A 212 13.01 4.14 0.91
N HIS A 213 13.11 4.95 -0.15
CA HIS A 213 13.57 6.35 -0.04
C HIS A 213 12.55 7.27 0.63
N SER A 214 11.27 6.88 0.69
CA SER A 214 10.28 7.55 1.56
C SER A 214 10.33 7.06 3.01
N ALA A 215 10.86 5.85 3.24
CA ALA A 215 11.10 5.28 4.57
C ALA A 215 12.46 5.71 5.17
N ASP A 216 13.44 6.06 4.32
CA ASP A 216 14.75 6.61 4.71
C ASP A 216 14.78 8.14 4.83
N ILE A 217 13.69 8.83 4.45
CA ILE A 217 13.37 10.06 5.17
C ILE A 217 12.87 9.57 6.51
N ASN A 218 13.77 9.48 7.51
CA ASN A 218 13.37 9.67 8.90
C ASN A 218 12.34 10.81 8.86
N PRO A 219 11.02 10.58 9.05
CA PRO A 219 10.07 11.67 8.99
C PRO A 219 10.56 12.62 10.05
N LEU A 220 11.08 13.77 9.64
CA LEU A 220 11.63 14.77 10.55
C LEU A 220 10.63 14.85 11.69
N PRO A 221 11.06 14.61 12.94
CA PRO A 221 10.13 14.35 14.01
C PRO A 221 9.13 15.49 14.05
N PHE A 222 7.89 15.20 13.68
CA PHE A 222 6.76 16.08 13.94
C PHE A 222 6.81 16.29 15.44
N SER A 223 7.13 17.52 15.83
CA SER A 223 7.89 17.77 17.06
C SER A 223 7.09 17.50 18.33
N PHE A 224 5.79 17.21 18.20
CA PHE A 224 4.94 16.68 19.27
C PHE A 224 5.46 15.37 19.89
N LYS A 225 6.31 14.58 19.21
CA LYS A 225 6.81 13.31 19.79
C LYS A 225 7.72 13.51 21.02
N SER A 226 8.35 14.68 21.17
CA SER A 226 9.22 14.98 22.32
C SER A 226 8.46 15.56 23.52
N SER A 227 7.34 16.25 23.30
CA SER A 227 6.59 16.91 24.37
C SER A 227 5.80 15.94 25.26
N TYR A 228 5.57 14.70 24.79
CA TYR A 228 4.95 13.62 25.58
C TYR A 228 5.95 12.59 26.10
N ALA A 229 7.24 12.73 25.77
CA ALA A 229 8.24 11.72 26.06
C ALA A 229 9.17 12.14 27.20
N LYS A 230 9.07 11.38 28.30
CA LYS A 230 9.87 11.38 29.54
C LYS A 230 9.43 12.35 30.63
N MET A 231 8.38 11.96 31.36
CA MET A 231 8.38 12.21 32.79
C MET A 231 9.21 11.10 33.46
N GLU A 232 10.46 11.42 33.80
CA GLU A 232 11.24 10.54 34.67
C GLU A 232 10.73 10.71 36.11
N CYS A 233 10.85 9.68 36.95
CA CYS A 233 10.50 9.74 38.38
C CYS A 233 11.42 10.68 39.20
N THR A 234 12.06 11.65 38.54
CA THR A 234 12.85 12.73 39.09
C THR A 234 11.91 13.85 39.57
N GLY A 235 11.98 14.16 40.86
CA GLY A 235 11.26 15.30 41.43
C GLY A 235 11.91 16.63 41.04
N THR A 236 11.11 17.70 41.04
CA THR A 236 11.63 19.07 41.08
C THR A 236 12.31 19.29 42.43
N ALA A 237 13.50 19.87 42.47
CA ALA A 237 14.20 20.13 43.72
C ALA A 237 13.38 21.04 44.64
N PHE A 238 13.20 20.64 45.90
CA PHE A 238 12.50 21.45 46.89
C PHE A 238 13.35 22.66 47.30
N PRO A 239 12.76 23.86 47.53
CA PRO A 239 13.52 25.04 47.95
C PRO A 239 14.30 24.79 49.25
N LYS A 240 15.62 25.00 49.22
CA LYS A 240 16.49 24.74 50.39
C LYS A 240 16.20 25.63 51.60
N GLU A 241 15.58 26.78 51.37
CA GLU A 241 15.32 27.80 52.39
C GLU A 241 14.07 27.53 53.24
N VAL A 242 13.18 26.64 52.79
CA VAL A 242 11.91 26.37 53.47
C VAL A 242 12.05 25.19 54.42
N THR A 243 11.87 25.41 55.73
CA THR A 243 11.94 24.32 56.72
C THR A 243 10.58 23.70 57.01
N LEU A 244 10.58 22.45 57.51
CA LEU A 244 9.37 21.78 57.96
C LEU A 244 8.65 22.56 59.05
N GLU A 245 9.41 23.17 59.97
CA GLU A 245 8.86 23.96 61.07
C GLU A 245 8.09 25.17 60.53
N ASP A 246 8.66 25.90 59.58
CA ASP A 246 8.00 27.05 58.93
C ASP A 246 6.69 26.63 58.26
N ILE A 247 6.70 25.51 57.52
CA ILE A 247 5.48 24.98 56.86
C ILE A 247 4.43 24.64 57.93
N THR A 248 4.81 23.92 58.98
CA THR A 248 3.86 23.52 60.03
C THR A 248 3.31 24.70 60.83
N ASN A 249 4.10 25.75 61.05
CA ASN A 249 3.64 26.97 61.72
C ASN A 249 2.66 27.74 60.83
N ARG A 250 2.94 27.88 59.53
CA ARG A 250 1.98 28.49 58.59
C ARG A 250 0.67 27.71 58.48
N ILE A 251 0.73 26.37 58.52
CA ILE A 251 -0.46 25.52 58.56
C ILE A 251 -1.27 25.78 59.83
N LYS A 252 -0.64 25.91 61.00
CA LYS A 252 -1.34 26.22 62.26
C LYS A 252 -1.96 27.60 62.26
N GLU A 253 -1.27 28.59 61.71
CA GLU A 253 -1.71 29.99 61.70
C GLU A 253 -2.85 30.23 60.69
N ASN A 254 -2.66 29.77 59.45
CA ASN A 254 -3.50 30.18 58.33
C ASN A 254 -4.29 29.02 57.71
N ASN A 255 -3.95 27.76 58.04
CA ASN A 255 -4.57 26.54 57.52
C ASN A 255 -4.82 26.59 56.00
N ASN A 256 -3.87 27.18 55.26
CA ASN A 256 -4.01 27.46 53.85
C ASN A 256 -3.60 26.25 53.01
N ILE A 257 -4.20 26.11 51.82
CA ILE A 257 -3.90 25.05 50.88
C ILE A 257 -2.43 25.05 50.47
N ASN A 258 -1.86 26.19 50.11
CA ASN A 258 -0.49 26.23 49.57
C ASN A 258 0.51 25.64 50.55
N ASP A 259 0.29 25.84 51.85
CA ASP A 259 1.15 25.28 52.90
C ASP A 259 0.96 23.76 53.05
N HIS A 260 -0.26 23.25 52.91
CA HIS A 260 -0.51 21.80 52.90
C HIS A 260 0.07 21.10 51.66
N ALA A 261 -0.01 21.75 50.48
CA ALA A 261 0.65 21.26 49.28
C ALA A 261 2.17 21.27 49.44
N GLN A 262 2.72 22.35 49.99
CA GLN A 262 4.15 22.48 50.26
C GLN A 262 4.65 21.47 51.31
N LEU A 263 3.81 21.07 52.27
CA LEU A 263 4.12 19.99 53.21
C LEU A 263 4.26 18.63 52.50
N VAL A 264 3.34 18.32 51.58
CA VAL A 264 3.42 17.10 50.76
C VAL A 264 4.67 17.16 49.89
N GLU A 265 4.92 18.27 49.20
CA GLU A 265 6.12 18.48 48.38
C GLU A 265 7.41 18.36 49.17
N TYR A 266 7.44 18.87 50.42
CA TYR A 266 8.59 18.71 51.31
C TYR A 266 8.89 17.22 51.54
N TYR A 267 7.88 16.42 51.84
CA TYR A 267 8.06 14.98 52.04
C TYR A 267 8.34 14.19 50.76
N LEU A 268 7.98 14.71 49.58
CA LEU A 268 8.28 14.06 48.29
C LEU A 268 9.66 14.43 47.74
N TYR A 269 10.12 15.66 47.96
CA TYR A 269 11.19 16.26 47.17
C TYR A 269 12.33 16.90 47.97
N SER A 270 12.20 17.07 49.29
CA SER A 270 13.30 17.59 50.12
C SER A 270 14.39 16.56 50.38
N ASP A 271 15.54 17.02 50.87
CA ASP A 271 16.62 16.14 51.35
C ASP A 271 16.17 15.23 52.52
N LYS A 272 15.06 15.60 53.19
CA LYS A 272 14.43 14.84 54.28
C LYS A 272 13.13 14.15 53.82
N LYS A 273 13.06 13.76 52.55
CA LYS A 273 11.90 13.06 51.97
C LYS A 273 11.44 11.86 52.80
N ASP A 274 10.12 11.74 52.96
CA ASP A 274 9.43 10.67 53.66
C ASP A 274 8.14 10.35 52.89
N PHE A 275 8.28 9.46 51.90
CA PHE A 275 7.18 9.09 51.01
C PHE A 275 5.99 8.50 51.77
N LYS A 276 6.24 7.81 52.91
CA LYS A 276 5.17 7.21 53.71
C LYS A 276 4.32 8.29 54.38
N LYS A 277 4.95 9.32 54.98
CA LYS A 277 4.22 10.47 55.51
C LYS A 277 3.47 11.24 54.44
N ALA A 278 4.09 11.43 53.27
CA ALA A 278 3.41 12.07 52.15
C ALA A 278 2.13 11.29 51.77
N HIS A 279 2.23 9.96 51.67
CA HIS A 279 1.10 9.08 51.40
C HIS A 279 0.01 9.19 52.48
N GLU A 280 0.36 9.10 53.76
CA GLU A 280 -0.62 9.20 54.86
C GLU A 280 -1.37 10.53 54.84
N ILE A 281 -0.65 11.66 54.67
CA ILE A 281 -1.24 13.01 54.61
C ILE A 281 -2.18 13.14 53.41
N MET A 282 -1.75 12.66 52.24
CA MET A 282 -2.56 12.74 51.03
C MET A 282 -3.80 11.83 51.11
N ASN A 283 -3.71 10.63 51.68
CA ASN A 283 -4.86 9.73 51.87
C ASN A 283 -5.93 10.39 52.73
N ASP A 284 -5.55 10.91 53.90
CA ASP A 284 -6.49 11.60 54.80
C ASP A 284 -7.20 12.76 54.10
N ARG A 285 -6.47 13.53 53.29
CA ARG A 285 -7.02 14.66 52.52
C ARG A 285 -7.94 14.22 51.39
N ILE A 286 -7.63 13.11 50.72
CA ILE A 286 -8.47 12.52 49.65
C ILE A 286 -9.77 11.98 50.27
N GLU A 287 -9.70 11.25 51.37
CA GLU A 287 -10.87 10.70 52.08
C GLU A 287 -11.84 11.80 52.54
N LYS A 288 -11.29 12.89 53.08
CA LYS A 288 -12.06 14.07 53.49
C LYS A 288 -12.59 14.90 52.33
N LYS A 289 -12.31 14.52 51.07
CA LYS A 289 -12.61 15.29 49.85
C LYS A 289 -12.21 16.75 50.01
N ALA A 290 -11.01 16.98 50.55
CA ALA A 290 -10.50 18.33 50.75
C ALA A 290 -10.50 19.11 49.43
N LYS A 291 -10.54 20.44 49.52
CA LYS A 291 -10.72 21.40 48.40
C LYS A 291 -9.72 21.24 47.23
N TRP A 292 -8.72 20.36 47.34
CA TRP A 292 -7.59 20.16 46.43
C TRP A 292 -7.17 18.70 46.27
N HIS A 293 -8.12 17.79 46.48
CA HIS A 293 -7.89 16.36 46.32
C HIS A 293 -7.32 16.01 44.92
N SER A 294 -7.52 16.83 43.88
CA SER A 294 -6.91 16.62 42.55
C SER A 294 -5.36 16.65 42.57
N PHE A 295 -4.74 17.55 43.36
CA PHE A 295 -3.29 17.54 43.54
C PHE A 295 -2.83 16.27 44.26
N ASP A 296 -3.51 15.92 45.36
CA ASP A 296 -3.18 14.74 46.15
C ASP A 296 -3.35 13.46 45.32
N LEU A 297 -4.44 13.35 44.54
CA LEU A 297 -4.67 12.25 43.59
C LEU A 297 -3.56 12.17 42.54
N ASN A 298 -3.08 13.30 42.02
CA ASN A 298 -1.96 13.30 41.06
C ASN A 298 -0.66 12.80 41.68
N GLN A 299 -0.34 13.24 42.89
CA GLN A 299 0.84 12.77 43.60
C GLN A 299 0.69 11.30 44.01
N MET A 300 -0.51 10.84 44.38
CA MET A 300 -0.79 9.41 44.60
C MET A 300 -0.55 8.58 43.34
N GLY A 301 -1.05 9.05 42.20
CA GLY A 301 -0.77 8.41 40.91
C GLY A 301 0.73 8.22 40.71
N LYS A 302 1.52 9.27 41.00
CA LYS A 302 2.99 9.23 40.88
C LYS A 302 3.65 8.28 41.88
N LEU A 303 3.16 8.19 43.12
CA LEU A 303 3.68 7.25 44.11
C LEU A 303 3.50 5.80 43.64
N TYR A 304 2.33 5.46 43.09
CA TYR A 304 2.05 4.13 42.55
C TYR A 304 2.78 3.85 41.23
N GLU A 305 2.95 4.86 40.36
CA GLU A 305 3.71 4.74 39.11
C GLU A 305 5.19 4.46 39.38
N CYS A 306 5.79 5.19 40.32
CA CYS A 306 7.21 5.10 40.65
C CYS A 306 7.53 4.05 41.73
N GLY A 307 6.54 3.52 42.46
CA GLY A 307 6.75 2.59 43.57
C GLY A 307 7.38 3.25 44.81
N TYR A 308 7.03 4.51 45.10
CA TYR A 308 7.55 5.26 46.23
C TYR A 308 6.65 5.07 47.46
N SER A 309 7.17 4.47 48.54
CA SER A 309 6.44 4.02 49.76
C SER A 309 5.35 2.97 49.58
N VAL A 310 4.99 2.65 48.35
CA VAL A 310 4.00 1.64 47.97
C VAL A 310 4.59 0.72 46.93
N GLU A 311 4.07 -0.51 46.85
CA GLU A 311 4.37 -1.38 45.71
C GLU A 311 3.90 -0.71 44.42
N LYS A 312 4.75 -0.76 43.40
CA LYS A 312 4.46 -0.19 42.08
C LYS A 312 3.22 -0.86 41.49
N ASP A 313 2.23 -0.06 41.12
CA ASP A 313 0.96 -0.52 40.54
C ASP A 313 0.44 0.51 39.53
N ILE A 314 0.70 0.24 38.24
CA ILE A 314 0.32 1.14 37.15
C ILE A 314 -1.19 1.28 37.03
N ASN A 315 -1.97 0.23 37.34
CA ASN A 315 -3.43 0.30 37.23
C ASN A 315 -4.01 1.19 38.32
N LYS A 316 -3.48 1.11 39.55
CA LYS A 316 -3.82 2.09 40.60
C LYS A 316 -3.38 3.49 40.22
N ALA A 317 -2.18 3.65 39.67
CA ALA A 317 -1.71 4.96 39.21
C ALA A 317 -2.68 5.58 38.19
N ILE A 318 -3.10 4.82 37.17
CA ILE A 318 -4.10 5.23 36.19
C ILE A 318 -5.42 5.62 36.88
N SER A 319 -5.90 4.81 37.83
CA SER A 319 -7.14 5.12 38.57
C SER A 319 -7.07 6.45 39.33
N TYR A 320 -5.94 6.74 39.97
CA TYR A 320 -5.71 8.03 40.63
C TYR A 320 -5.64 9.18 39.62
N TYR A 321 -4.95 9.01 38.50
CA TYR A 321 -4.89 10.02 37.44
C TYR A 321 -6.25 10.27 36.77
N GLU A 322 -7.10 9.26 36.63
CA GLU A 322 -8.46 9.43 36.11
C GLU A 322 -9.30 10.30 37.02
N GLN A 323 -9.25 10.04 38.33
CA GLN A 323 -9.93 10.85 39.34
C GLN A 323 -9.41 12.28 39.36
N ALA A 324 -8.10 12.48 39.13
CA ALA A 324 -7.49 13.79 39.02
C ALA A 324 -7.77 14.51 37.69
N LYS A 325 -8.37 13.83 36.70
CA LYS A 325 -8.52 14.26 35.30
C LYS A 325 -7.19 14.55 34.60
N SER A 326 -6.13 13.87 35.01
CA SER A 326 -4.78 13.99 34.45
C SER A 326 -4.59 13.09 33.24
N TYR A 327 -5.44 13.29 32.24
CA TYR A 327 -5.51 12.42 31.07
C TYR A 327 -4.23 12.42 30.21
N ILE A 328 -3.43 13.49 30.23
CA ILE A 328 -2.10 13.50 29.59
C ILE A 328 -1.21 12.41 30.20
N LYS A 329 -1.15 12.28 31.53
CA LYS A 329 -0.32 11.26 32.20
C LYS A 329 -0.72 9.85 31.80
N ILE A 330 -2.03 9.60 31.71
CA ILE A 330 -2.55 8.31 31.28
C ILE A 330 -2.20 8.03 29.81
N SER A 331 -2.32 9.05 28.95
CA SER A 331 -1.93 8.95 27.54
C SER A 331 -0.42 8.66 27.37
N GLU A 332 0.43 9.25 28.21
CA GLU A 332 1.88 8.98 28.26
C GLU A 332 2.17 7.53 28.70
N ILE A 333 1.48 7.04 29.75
CA ILE A 333 1.63 5.65 30.21
C ILE A 333 1.34 4.68 29.06
N TYR A 334 0.20 4.86 28.36
CA TYR A 334 -0.18 3.98 27.25
C TYR A 334 0.70 4.15 26.00
N SER A 335 1.26 5.33 25.72
CA SER A 335 2.13 5.53 24.55
C SER A 335 3.58 5.09 24.79
N SER A 336 4.05 5.09 26.04
CA SER A 336 5.45 4.80 26.37
C SER A 336 5.85 3.33 26.17
N GLY A 337 4.92 2.39 26.41
CA GLY A 337 5.20 0.96 26.40
C GLY A 337 6.19 0.47 27.48
N LYS A 338 6.56 1.32 28.46
CA LYS A 338 7.63 1.04 29.42
C LYS A 338 7.20 0.07 30.51
N ASP A 339 6.07 0.35 31.15
CA ASP A 339 5.60 -0.36 32.35
C ASP A 339 4.37 -1.24 32.07
N ILE A 340 3.63 -0.92 31.00
CA ILE A 340 2.55 -1.72 30.43
C ILE A 340 2.73 -1.76 28.91
N PRO A 341 2.17 -2.76 28.19
CA PRO A 341 2.21 -2.78 26.73
C PRO A 341 1.66 -1.49 26.13
N ALA A 342 2.37 -0.95 25.12
CA ALA A 342 1.93 0.26 24.43
C ALA A 342 0.55 0.05 23.79
N ASN A 343 -0.29 1.07 23.86
CA ASN A 343 -1.63 1.08 23.27
C ASN A 343 -1.98 2.48 22.78
N ASP A 344 -1.72 2.73 21.50
CA ASP A 344 -1.95 4.03 20.89
C ASP A 344 -3.44 4.42 20.86
N GLU A 345 -4.36 3.45 20.76
CA GLU A 345 -5.81 3.70 20.78
C GLU A 345 -6.27 4.28 22.12
N LYS A 346 -5.83 3.67 23.23
CA LYS A 346 -6.09 4.20 24.57
C LYS A 346 -5.38 5.53 24.79
N SER A 347 -4.13 5.65 24.33
CA SER A 347 -3.40 6.92 24.40
C SER A 347 -4.17 8.05 23.69
N PHE A 348 -4.70 7.79 22.48
CA PHE A 348 -5.54 8.71 21.74
C PHE A 348 -6.85 9.01 22.47
N GLU A 349 -7.53 8.00 23.03
CA GLU A 349 -8.79 8.18 23.76
C GLU A 349 -8.62 9.13 24.95
N TYR A 350 -7.60 8.93 25.79
CA TYR A 350 -7.34 9.82 26.92
C TYR A 350 -6.89 11.21 26.48
N LEU A 351 -6.05 11.31 25.44
CA LEU A 351 -5.67 12.62 24.92
C LEU A 351 -6.87 13.37 24.33
N LYS A 352 -7.83 12.65 23.72
CA LYS A 352 -9.10 13.22 23.26
C LYS A 352 -9.94 13.73 24.43
N LYS A 353 -10.09 12.94 25.50
CA LYS A 353 -10.74 13.41 26.75
C LYS A 353 -10.06 14.66 27.31
N HIS A 354 -8.72 14.72 27.25
CA HIS A 354 -7.99 15.93 27.63
C HIS A 354 -8.34 17.12 26.74
N SER A 355 -8.35 16.93 25.41
CA SER A 355 -8.66 18.01 24.46
C SER A 355 -10.04 18.60 24.67
N GLU A 356 -11.03 17.76 24.99
CA GLU A 356 -12.40 18.18 25.31
C GLU A 356 -12.45 18.96 26.63
N LEU A 357 -11.66 18.54 27.64
CA LEU A 357 -11.56 19.21 28.93
C LEU A 357 -10.98 20.63 28.81
N ILE A 358 -9.95 20.82 28.00
CA ILE A 358 -9.27 22.12 27.82
C ILE A 358 -9.79 22.91 26.62
N ASN A 359 -10.75 22.34 25.87
CA ASN A 359 -11.26 22.88 24.61
C ASN A 359 -10.15 23.20 23.58
N ASP A 360 -9.16 22.31 23.47
CA ASP A 360 -8.05 22.43 22.51
C ASP A 360 -7.73 21.07 21.88
N GLU A 361 -8.28 20.83 20.69
CA GLU A 361 -7.99 19.61 19.91
C GLU A 361 -6.61 19.62 19.24
N SER A 362 -5.85 20.72 19.30
CA SER A 362 -4.54 20.80 18.62
C SER A 362 -3.55 19.77 19.14
N ILE A 363 -3.70 19.34 20.40
CA ILE A 363 -2.93 18.28 21.02
C ILE A 363 -3.08 16.92 20.30
N LEU A 364 -4.15 16.72 19.53
CA LEU A 364 -4.37 15.50 18.74
C LEU A 364 -3.65 15.51 17.39
N ALA A 365 -3.00 16.62 17.01
CA ALA A 365 -2.39 16.77 15.69
C ALA A 365 -1.32 15.69 15.43
N GLY A 366 -0.52 15.32 16.43
CA GLY A 366 0.49 14.27 16.32
C GLY A 366 -0.12 12.89 16.05
N HIS A 367 -1.22 12.55 16.72
CA HIS A 367 -1.93 11.28 16.51
C HIS A 367 -2.48 11.17 15.09
N TYR A 368 -3.08 12.24 14.57
CA TYR A 368 -3.53 12.27 13.17
C TYR A 368 -2.38 12.29 12.17
N TYR A 369 -1.22 12.88 12.51
CA TYR A 369 -0.05 12.92 11.64
C TYR A 369 0.54 11.51 11.44
N TYR A 370 0.73 10.79 12.54
CA TYR A 370 1.38 9.48 12.53
C TYR A 370 0.40 8.30 12.37
N GLY A 371 -0.89 8.51 12.65
CA GLY A 371 -1.88 7.42 12.71
C GLY A 371 -1.83 6.63 14.01
N LEU A 372 -1.49 7.28 15.13
CA LEU A 372 -1.36 6.63 16.44
C LEU A 372 -2.75 6.49 17.07
N GLY A 373 -3.31 5.28 17.08
CA GLY A 373 -4.60 5.00 17.71
C GLY A 373 -5.81 5.61 17.01
N VAL A 374 -5.59 6.19 15.83
CA VAL A 374 -6.61 6.82 14.97
C VAL A 374 -6.15 6.71 13.52
N GLU A 375 -7.09 6.69 12.57
CA GLU A 375 -6.76 6.71 11.15
C GLU A 375 -5.88 7.92 10.81
N LYS A 376 -4.74 7.65 10.15
CA LYS A 376 -3.80 8.69 9.72
C LYS A 376 -4.49 9.70 8.82
N ASN A 377 -4.50 10.95 9.23
CA ASN A 377 -5.14 12.06 8.53
C ASN A 377 -4.27 13.32 8.58
N LEU A 378 -3.33 13.41 7.62
CA LEU A 378 -2.43 14.55 7.51
C LEU A 378 -3.17 15.89 7.32
N ARG A 379 -4.32 15.88 6.65
CA ARG A 379 -5.12 17.09 6.43
C ARG A 379 -5.69 17.63 7.73
N LYS A 380 -6.28 16.75 8.55
CA LYS A 380 -6.80 17.10 9.87
C LYS A 380 -5.68 17.57 10.79
N SER A 381 -4.54 16.87 10.79
CA SER A 381 -3.35 17.30 11.53
C SER A 381 -2.93 18.72 11.13
N PHE A 382 -2.88 19.01 9.82
CA PHE A 382 -2.54 20.34 9.31
C PHE A 382 -3.53 21.41 9.79
N GLU A 383 -4.83 21.14 9.68
CA GLU A 383 -5.88 22.07 10.11
C GLU A 383 -5.82 22.36 11.62
N LEU A 384 -5.55 21.34 12.43
CA LEU A 384 -5.41 21.46 13.88
C LEU A 384 -4.23 22.37 14.27
N VAL A 385 -3.03 22.11 13.72
CA VAL A 385 -1.84 22.96 13.96
C VAL A 385 -2.08 24.37 13.47
N LYS A 386 -2.65 24.52 12.26
CA LYS A 386 -2.94 25.83 11.66
C LYS A 386 -3.92 26.63 12.52
N ARG A 387 -4.98 25.99 13.02
CA ARG A 387 -5.96 26.61 13.91
C ARG A 387 -5.34 27.08 15.23
N LYS A 388 -4.47 26.27 15.83
CA LYS A 388 -3.72 26.65 17.05
C LYS A 388 -2.89 27.91 16.84
N ILE A 389 -2.15 27.96 15.73
CA ILE A 389 -1.34 29.12 15.35
C ILE A 389 -2.22 30.35 15.09
N ASP A 390 -3.34 30.19 14.39
CA ASP A 390 -4.21 31.30 14.01
C ASP A 390 -5.02 31.85 15.19
N ALA A 391 -5.32 31.03 16.19
CA ALA A 391 -6.04 31.41 17.42
C ALA A 391 -5.17 32.20 18.41
N THR A 392 -3.85 32.21 18.24
CA THR A 392 -2.95 32.88 19.19
C THR A 392 -2.69 34.33 18.76
N GLU A 393 -3.18 35.29 19.55
CA GLU A 393 -2.98 36.73 19.28
C GLU A 393 -1.50 37.15 19.42
N GLU A 394 -0.73 36.46 20.29
CA GLU A 394 0.70 36.67 20.45
C GLU A 394 1.50 36.05 19.30
N LYS A 395 1.83 36.89 18.32
CA LYS A 395 2.63 36.55 17.13
C LYS A 395 4.07 36.06 17.42
N SER A 396 4.49 36.01 18.68
CA SER A 396 5.87 35.69 19.11
C SER A 396 5.95 34.97 20.47
N SER A 397 5.01 34.08 20.78
CA SER A 397 5.14 33.24 21.98
C SER A 397 6.09 32.07 21.72
N THR A 398 7.06 31.85 22.62
CA THR A 398 7.95 30.68 22.63
C THR A 398 7.14 29.36 22.66
N ALA A 399 5.90 29.39 23.14
CA ALA A 399 4.98 28.26 23.19
C ALA A 399 4.58 27.70 21.81
N LEU A 400 4.79 28.44 20.72
CA LEU A 400 4.41 28.04 19.36
C LEU A 400 5.60 27.67 18.46
N ILE A 401 6.83 27.64 18.99
CA ILE A 401 8.03 27.32 18.18
C ILE A 401 7.87 25.99 17.44
N ASP A 402 7.42 24.95 18.16
CA ASP A 402 7.12 23.63 17.61
C ASP A 402 6.05 23.68 16.52
N ASP A 403 4.95 24.39 16.77
CA ASP A 403 3.84 24.52 15.82
C ASP A 403 4.28 25.26 14.54
N TYR A 404 5.05 26.33 14.68
CA TYR A 404 5.61 27.07 13.54
C TYR A 404 6.58 26.23 12.72
N PHE A 405 7.42 25.43 13.37
CA PHE A 405 8.32 24.52 12.67
C PHE A 405 7.54 23.42 11.93
N ASN A 406 6.59 22.78 12.62
CA ASN A 406 5.77 21.71 12.06
C ASN A 406 4.96 22.20 10.86
N ILE A 407 4.32 23.36 10.94
CA ILE A 407 3.57 23.89 9.80
C ILE A 407 4.50 24.32 8.65
N GLY A 408 5.72 24.77 8.96
CA GLY A 408 6.78 25.02 7.98
C GLY A 408 7.14 23.76 7.20
N LEU A 409 7.37 22.64 7.91
CA LEU A 409 7.61 21.33 7.30
C LEU A 409 6.40 20.87 6.46
N MET A 410 5.17 21.06 6.96
CA MET A 410 3.96 20.70 6.23
C MET A 410 3.82 21.46 4.91
N TYR A 411 4.15 22.75 4.88
CA TYR A 411 4.19 23.51 3.63
C TYR A 411 5.39 23.16 2.74
N TYR A 412 6.55 22.85 3.31
CA TYR A 412 7.76 22.50 2.54
C TYR A 412 7.60 21.18 1.79
N TYR A 413 7.06 20.15 2.46
CA TYR A 413 6.86 18.82 1.87
C TYR A 413 5.46 18.61 1.29
N GLY A 414 4.48 19.47 1.60
CA GLY A 414 3.08 19.27 1.20
C GLY A 414 2.35 18.22 2.03
N PHE A 415 2.64 18.11 3.33
CA PHE A 415 1.93 17.21 4.23
C PHE A 415 0.61 17.82 4.70
N GLY A 416 -0.51 17.20 4.32
CA GLY A 416 -1.85 17.69 4.69
C GLY A 416 -2.29 18.97 3.98
N THR A 417 -1.43 19.54 3.14
CA THR A 417 -1.63 20.78 2.39
C THR A 417 -0.83 20.74 1.10
N PHE A 418 -1.00 21.73 0.22
CA PHE A 418 -0.16 21.84 -0.97
C PHE A 418 1.22 22.37 -0.61
N LYS A 419 2.26 21.84 -1.26
CA LYS A 419 3.61 22.37 -1.15
C LYS A 419 3.61 23.87 -1.47
N ASN A 420 4.21 24.68 -0.60
CA ASN A 420 4.32 26.12 -0.75
C ASN A 420 5.57 26.66 -0.04
N ASP A 421 6.64 26.82 -0.81
CA ASP A 421 7.95 27.23 -0.30
C ASP A 421 7.94 28.63 0.33
N ALA A 422 7.13 29.56 -0.20
CA ALA A 422 7.00 30.90 0.37
C ALA A 422 6.33 30.89 1.76
N LYS A 423 5.27 30.09 1.93
CA LYS A 423 4.63 29.90 3.24
C LYS A 423 5.55 29.13 4.18
N ALA A 424 6.23 28.09 3.70
CA ALA A 424 7.22 27.36 4.48
C ALA A 424 8.30 28.29 5.03
N ALA A 425 8.93 29.12 4.18
CA ALA A 425 9.92 30.11 4.58
C ALA A 425 9.37 31.09 5.63
N LYS A 426 8.14 31.60 5.44
CA LYS A 426 7.48 32.47 6.43
C LYS A 426 7.38 31.82 7.80
N TYR A 427 7.05 30.53 7.86
CA TYR A 427 6.88 29.80 9.12
C TYR A 427 8.22 29.38 9.76
N PHE A 428 9.21 28.97 8.96
CA PHE A 428 10.56 28.72 9.47
C PHE A 428 11.21 29.99 10.03
N LYS A 429 10.98 31.15 9.39
CA LYS A 429 11.43 32.45 9.91
C LYS A 429 10.84 32.71 11.30
N LYS A 430 9.53 32.51 11.48
CA LYS A 430 8.88 32.61 12.79
C LYS A 430 9.49 31.65 13.81
N ALA A 431 9.66 30.37 13.46
CA ALA A 431 10.24 29.37 14.36
C ALA A 431 11.67 29.72 14.79
N SER A 432 12.45 30.38 13.92
CA SER A 432 13.84 30.78 14.20
C SER A 432 14.01 32.10 14.98
N GLN A 433 12.97 32.93 15.04
CA GLN A 433 13.02 34.28 15.62
C GLN A 433 12.57 34.34 17.09
N THR A 434 11.92 33.29 17.59
CA THR A 434 11.45 33.19 18.98
C THR A 434 12.61 32.75 19.89
N VAL A 435 13.02 33.60 20.84
CA VAL A 435 14.15 33.34 21.77
C VAL A 435 13.65 32.91 23.15
N SER A 436 14.15 31.78 23.69
CA SER A 436 14.75 31.67 25.05
C SER A 436 15.35 30.27 25.34
N SER A 437 16.68 30.23 25.56
CA SER A 437 17.44 29.48 26.58
C SER A 437 17.21 27.97 26.88
N ALA A 438 16.90 27.12 25.91
CA ALA A 438 16.95 25.67 26.11
C ALA A 438 17.52 24.95 24.88
N ASP A 439 18.33 23.89 25.09
CA ASP A 439 19.00 23.11 24.03
C ASP A 439 18.04 22.64 22.92
N TYR A 440 16.79 22.35 23.28
CA TYR A 440 15.74 21.94 22.34
C TYR A 440 15.26 23.08 21.41
N SER A 441 15.18 24.31 21.93
CA SER A 441 14.84 25.51 21.14
C SER A 441 15.93 25.80 20.10
N ASP A 442 17.20 25.54 20.45
CA ASP A 442 18.33 25.68 19.54
C ASP A 442 18.31 24.68 18.38
N TYR A 443 17.84 23.44 18.60
CA TYR A 443 17.65 22.47 17.52
C TYR A 443 16.61 22.97 16.50
N ILE A 444 15.44 23.42 16.96
CA ILE A 444 14.36 23.88 16.06
C ILE A 444 14.82 25.13 15.31
N LYS A 445 15.51 26.04 16.00
CA LYS A 445 16.08 27.24 15.39
C LYS A 445 17.09 26.88 14.30
N THR A 446 18.06 26.03 14.60
CA THR A 446 19.11 25.60 13.65
C THR A 446 18.49 24.87 12.45
N SER A 447 17.54 23.97 12.70
CA SER A 447 16.81 23.26 11.65
C SER A 447 16.03 24.23 10.75
N SER A 448 15.30 25.18 11.35
CA SER A 448 14.55 26.21 10.62
C SER A 448 15.46 27.06 9.74
N GLN A 449 16.63 27.44 10.26
CA GLN A 449 17.67 28.17 9.53
C GLN A 449 18.23 27.36 8.35
N GLU A 450 18.44 26.06 8.52
CA GLU A 450 18.85 25.17 7.43
C GLU A 450 17.80 25.10 6.32
N PHE A 451 16.52 24.96 6.68
CA PHE A 451 15.43 24.98 5.71
C PHE A 451 15.31 26.32 4.98
N LEU A 452 15.48 27.45 5.67
CA LEU A 452 15.55 28.76 5.04
C LEU A 452 16.72 28.85 4.05
N ARG A 453 17.87 28.25 4.37
CA ARG A 453 19.03 28.18 3.47
C ARG A 453 18.74 27.32 2.24
N LYS A 454 18.12 26.15 2.41
CA LYS A 454 17.68 25.27 1.30
C LYS A 454 16.68 25.96 0.37
N LEU A 455 15.84 26.86 0.91
CA LEU A 455 14.88 27.65 0.16
C LEU A 455 15.50 28.89 -0.52
N GLY A 456 16.78 29.20 -0.29
CA GLY A 456 17.41 30.43 -0.77
C GLY A 456 16.90 31.69 -0.08
N LYS A 457 16.32 31.56 1.12
CA LYS A 457 15.60 32.61 1.86
C LYS A 457 16.26 32.97 3.20
N PHE A 458 17.51 32.57 3.43
CA PHE A 458 18.20 32.79 4.70
C PHE A 458 18.57 34.26 4.97
N ASN A 459 18.80 35.05 3.91
CA ASN A 459 19.23 36.46 4.01
C ASN A 459 18.06 37.47 3.96
N GLU A 460 16.81 37.00 3.92
CA GLU A 460 15.58 37.82 3.89
C GLU A 460 14.95 37.92 5.28
#